data_AF-A0A3C0DRI5-F1
#
_entry.id   AF-A0A3C0DRI5-F1
#
_cell.length_a   1.000
_cell.length_b   1.000
_cell.length_c   1.000
_cell.angle_alpha   90.00
_cell.angle_beta   90.00
_cell.angle_gamma   90.00
#
_symmetry.space_group_name_H-M   'P 1'
#
loop_
_entity.id
_entity.type
_entity.pdbx_description
1 polymer ?
#
loop_
_entity_poly.entity_id
_entity_poly.type
_entity_poly.pdbx_seq_one_letter_code
_entity_poly.pdbx_strand_id
1 'polypeptide(L)'
;PMRGNTIIVVWSDHGFHIGEKENWEKFSLWDQTTRVPLFIHMPNLSQDGMMTRQPVTLTDIYPTLCELAGLPIPRQCDGASLLPQLKNPLAPKSQLALSAFQFWGDKRPSLAVADSRYRLIRYSNGFEEMYDLKNDPYEFTNVADDPGLAKVKA
;
A
#
# COMPACT_ATOMS: atom_id res chain seq x y z
N PRO A 1 31.96 -9.03 -3.15
CA PRO A 1 31.64 -9.65 -4.46
C PRO A 1 30.18 -9.50 -4.90
N MET A 2 29.19 -9.75 -4.02
CA MET A 2 27.77 -9.79 -4.43
C MET A 2 27.06 -8.42 -4.50
N ARG A 3 27.61 -7.38 -3.88
CA ARG A 3 26.98 -6.04 -3.78
C ARG A 3 26.46 -5.48 -5.11
N GLY A 4 27.22 -5.64 -6.20
CA GLY A 4 26.83 -5.13 -7.53
C GLY A 4 25.89 -6.03 -8.32
N ASN A 5 25.48 -7.18 -7.76
CA ASN A 5 24.69 -8.21 -8.44
C ASN A 5 23.69 -8.87 -7.46
N THR A 6 23.10 -8.10 -6.56
CA THR A 6 22.11 -8.60 -5.60
C THR A 6 20.99 -7.59 -5.49
N ILE A 7 19.77 -8.03 -5.81
CA ILE A 7 18.56 -7.29 -5.49
C ILE A 7 18.31 -7.48 -3.99
N ILE A 8 18.08 -6.39 -3.27
CA ILE A 8 17.73 -6.42 -1.86
C ILE A 8 16.32 -5.87 -1.72
N VAL A 9 15.43 -6.66 -1.13
CA VAL A 9 14.07 -6.25 -0.77
C VAL A 9 13.94 -6.42 0.74
N VAL A 10 13.62 -5.34 1.45
CA VAL A 10 13.36 -5.34 2.89
C VAL A 10 11.93 -4.84 3.11
N TRP A 11 11.08 -5.65 3.73
CA TRP A 11 9.70 -5.28 4.01
C TRP A 11 9.17 -5.93 5.29
N SER A 12 8.00 -5.46 5.75
CA SER A 12 7.19 -6.12 6.78
C SER A 12 5.91 -6.67 6.16
N ASP A 13 5.34 -7.73 6.73
CA ASP A 13 4.07 -8.30 6.29
C ASP A 13 2.87 -7.44 6.72
N HIS A 14 2.97 -6.82 7.90
CA HIS A 14 2.00 -5.87 8.43
C HIS A 14 2.65 -4.89 9.43
N GLY A 15 1.90 -3.87 9.82
CA GLY A 15 2.21 -2.99 10.96
C GLY A 15 1.58 -3.48 12.27
N PHE A 16 1.55 -2.64 13.30
CA PHE A 16 1.04 -3.03 14.63
C PHE A 16 0.60 -1.79 15.41
N HIS A 17 -0.58 -1.87 16.04
CA HIS A 17 -1.06 -0.91 17.02
C HIS A 17 -0.53 -1.25 18.41
N ILE A 18 -0.13 -0.22 19.14
CA ILE A 18 0.30 -0.27 20.54
C ILE A 18 -0.57 0.62 21.45
N GLY A 19 -1.82 0.86 21.04
CA GLY A 19 -2.81 1.67 21.76
C GLY A 19 -3.40 2.81 20.93
N GLU A 20 -2.90 3.06 19.71
CA GLU A 20 -3.47 4.04 18.81
C GLU A 20 -4.93 3.72 18.50
N LYS A 21 -5.78 4.76 18.52
CA LYS A 21 -7.23 4.64 18.27
C LYS A 21 -7.90 3.57 19.13
N GLU A 22 -7.43 3.40 20.37
CA GLU A 22 -7.90 2.39 21.33
C GLU A 22 -7.82 0.95 20.79
N ASN A 23 -6.89 0.70 19.85
CA ASN A 23 -6.70 -0.59 19.22
C ASN A 23 -5.36 -1.21 19.63
N TRP A 24 -5.30 -2.54 19.59
CA TRP A 24 -4.10 -3.33 19.86
C TRP A 24 -3.94 -4.35 18.75
N GLU A 25 -2.70 -4.70 18.42
CA GLU A 25 -2.36 -5.61 17.32
C GLU A 25 -2.64 -5.04 15.93
N LYS A 26 -2.96 -5.91 14.97
CA LYS A 26 -2.90 -5.60 13.52
C LYS A 26 -4.24 -5.69 12.80
N PHE A 27 -5.31 -6.02 13.52
CA PHE A 27 -6.61 -6.33 12.96
C PHE A 27 -7.40 -5.05 12.65
N SER A 28 -6.85 -4.24 11.75
CA SER A 28 -7.44 -3.00 11.27
C SER A 28 -7.03 -2.71 9.82
N LEU A 29 -7.70 -1.74 9.19
CA LEU A 29 -7.44 -1.32 7.82
C LEU A 29 -6.81 0.09 7.72
N TRP A 30 -6.40 0.67 8.85
CA TRP A 30 -5.70 1.95 8.92
C TRP A 30 -4.23 1.83 8.49
N ASP A 31 -3.58 2.95 8.19
CA ASP A 31 -2.16 3.02 7.82
C ASP A 31 -1.28 2.33 8.88
N GLN A 32 -1.60 2.49 10.16
CA GLN A 32 -0.80 1.92 11.27
C GLN A 32 -0.55 0.41 11.14
N THR A 33 -1.48 -0.35 10.53
CA THR A 33 -1.36 -1.81 10.35
C THR A 33 -1.12 -2.23 8.91
N THR A 34 -1.40 -1.36 7.94
CA THR A 34 -1.34 -1.71 6.51
C THR A 34 -0.21 -1.01 5.75
N ARG A 35 0.30 0.13 6.24
CA ARG A 35 1.42 0.85 5.64
C ARG A 35 2.73 0.37 6.26
N VAL A 36 3.39 -0.55 5.57
CA VAL A 36 4.63 -1.20 6.01
C VAL A 36 5.88 -0.57 5.38
N PRO A 37 7.06 -0.73 6.00
CA PRO A 37 8.31 -0.47 5.31
C PRO A 37 8.42 -1.36 4.06
N LEU A 38 8.87 -0.77 2.95
CA LEU A 38 9.27 -1.48 1.74
C LEU A 38 10.45 -0.72 1.13
N PHE A 39 11.63 -1.34 1.16
CA PHE A 39 12.84 -0.84 0.55
C PHE A 39 13.28 -1.83 -0.52
N ILE A 40 13.58 -1.32 -1.72
CA ILE A 40 14.05 -2.12 -2.84
C ILE A 40 15.32 -1.47 -3.40
N HIS A 41 16.40 -2.23 -3.42
CA HIS A 41 17.65 -1.86 -4.06
C HIS A 41 17.94 -2.80 -5.22
N MET A 42 18.14 -2.23 -6.42
CA MET A 42 18.63 -2.93 -7.59
C MET A 42 19.89 -2.22 -8.08
N PRO A 43 21.07 -2.86 -8.01
CA PRO A 43 22.32 -2.26 -8.45
C PRO A 43 22.23 -1.69 -9.87
N ASN A 44 22.69 -0.45 -10.03
CA ASN A 44 22.72 0.28 -11.31
C ASN A 44 21.34 0.59 -11.93
N LEU A 45 20.25 0.47 -11.15
CA LEU A 45 18.89 0.74 -11.64
C LEU A 45 18.05 1.56 -10.67
N SER A 46 18.02 1.20 -9.38
CA SER A 46 17.23 1.94 -8.39
C SER A 46 17.85 3.30 -8.07
N GLN A 47 17.01 4.31 -7.85
CA GLN A 47 17.45 5.59 -7.29
C GLN A 47 17.57 5.48 -5.76
N ASP A 48 18.70 4.98 -5.27
CA ASP A 48 18.93 4.77 -3.84
C ASP A 48 18.79 6.06 -3.02
N GLY A 49 18.16 5.96 -1.85
CA GLY A 49 17.91 7.10 -0.95
C GLY A 49 16.69 7.94 -1.33
N MET A 50 16.09 7.71 -2.50
CA MET A 50 14.87 8.40 -2.90
C MET A 50 13.63 7.74 -2.29
N MET A 51 12.62 8.56 -2.01
CA MET A 51 11.34 8.12 -1.45
C MET A 51 10.20 8.46 -2.39
N THR A 52 9.13 7.69 -2.33
CA THR A 52 7.89 7.96 -3.07
C THR A 52 6.66 7.68 -2.22
N ARG A 53 5.57 8.37 -2.54
CA ARG A 53 4.22 8.09 -2.02
C ARG A 53 3.32 7.46 -3.09
N GLN A 54 3.88 7.00 -4.21
CA GLN A 54 3.11 6.22 -5.18
C GLN A 54 2.51 4.99 -4.48
N PRO A 55 1.24 4.68 -4.73
CA PRO A 55 0.56 3.57 -4.06
C PRO A 55 1.18 2.22 -4.43
N VAL A 56 1.50 1.40 -3.43
CA VAL A 56 2.08 0.06 -3.60
C VAL A 56 1.33 -0.94 -2.72
N THR A 57 1.14 -2.15 -3.23
CA THR A 57 0.69 -3.30 -2.44
C THR A 57 1.78 -4.37 -2.41
N LEU A 58 1.82 -5.20 -1.36
CA LEU A 58 2.85 -6.25 -1.24
C LEU A 58 2.78 -7.29 -2.37
N THR A 59 1.64 -7.43 -3.03
CA THR A 59 1.51 -8.30 -4.22
C THR A 59 2.26 -7.75 -5.44
N ASP A 60 2.70 -6.49 -5.44
CA ASP A 60 3.56 -5.89 -6.46
C ASP A 60 5.01 -6.44 -6.39
N ILE A 61 5.45 -6.97 -5.24
CA ILE A 61 6.84 -7.43 -5.05
C ILE A 61 7.19 -8.56 -6.02
N TYR A 62 6.33 -9.58 -6.13
CA TYR A 62 6.59 -10.74 -6.96
C TYR A 62 6.72 -10.43 -8.47
N PRO A 63 5.76 -9.73 -9.13
CA PRO A 63 5.93 -9.35 -10.53
C PRO A 63 7.12 -8.40 -10.75
N THR A 64 7.47 -7.56 -9.76
CA THR A 64 8.68 -6.73 -9.81
C THR A 64 9.94 -7.59 -9.86
N LEU A 65 10.05 -8.58 -8.98
CA LEU A 65 11.21 -9.48 -8.94
C LEU A 65 11.31 -10.35 -10.20
N CYS A 66 10.18 -10.81 -10.76
CA CYS A 66 10.16 -11.49 -12.04
C CYS A 66 10.78 -10.62 -13.14
N GLU A 67 10.31 -9.37 -13.28
CA GLU A 67 10.81 -8.46 -14.31
C GLU A 67 12.30 -8.12 -14.11
N LEU A 68 12.71 -7.83 -12.87
CA LEU A 68 14.11 -7.54 -12.55
C LEU A 68 15.05 -8.74 -12.81
N ALA A 69 14.55 -9.96 -12.63
CA ALA A 69 15.29 -11.20 -12.90
C ALA A 69 15.21 -11.64 -14.38
N GLY A 70 14.50 -10.91 -15.24
CA GLY A 70 14.28 -11.30 -16.64
C GLY A 70 13.39 -12.55 -16.81
N LEU A 71 12.55 -12.84 -15.82
CA LEU A 71 11.60 -13.94 -15.83
C LEU A 71 10.22 -13.47 -16.32
N PRO A 72 9.44 -14.35 -16.98
CA PRO A 72 8.07 -14.03 -17.34
C PRO A 72 7.22 -13.79 -16.07
N ILE A 73 6.40 -12.74 -16.09
CA ILE A 73 5.43 -12.48 -15.02
C ILE A 73 4.25 -13.45 -15.16
N PRO A 74 3.92 -14.27 -14.14
CA PRO A 74 2.78 -15.17 -14.21
C PRO A 74 1.45 -14.43 -14.33
N ARG A 75 0.52 -14.99 -15.11
CA ARG A 75 -0.79 -14.37 -15.39
C ARG A 75 -1.68 -14.22 -14.15
N GLN A 76 -1.44 -15.02 -13.11
CA GLN A 76 -2.20 -14.97 -11.86
C GLN A 76 -1.75 -13.83 -10.91
N CYS A 77 -0.74 -13.04 -11.27
CA CYS A 77 -0.33 -11.91 -10.45
C CYS A 77 -1.35 -10.78 -10.56
N ASP A 78 -1.97 -10.42 -9.42
CA ASP A 78 -2.87 -9.25 -9.35
C ASP A 78 -2.09 -7.93 -9.20
N GLY A 79 -0.85 -7.99 -8.68
CA GLY A 79 0.04 -6.83 -8.55
C GLY A 79 0.69 -6.43 -9.87
N ALA A 80 1.24 -5.22 -9.91
CA ALA A 80 2.02 -4.71 -11.04
C ALA A 80 3.48 -4.49 -10.65
N SER A 81 4.37 -4.67 -11.62
CA SER A 81 5.79 -4.40 -11.41
C SER A 81 6.03 -2.93 -11.06
N LEU A 82 6.90 -2.71 -10.06
CA LEU A 82 7.37 -1.41 -9.60
C LEU A 82 8.60 -0.93 -10.40
N LEU A 83 9.00 -1.62 -11.47
CA LEU A 83 10.14 -1.23 -12.29
C LEU A 83 10.12 0.25 -12.72
N PRO A 84 8.98 0.84 -13.14
CA PRO A 84 8.91 2.26 -13.45
C PRO A 84 9.27 3.14 -12.24
N GLN A 85 8.78 2.79 -11.06
CA GLN A 85 9.04 3.53 -9.82
C GLN A 85 10.48 3.36 -9.33
N LEU A 86 11.11 2.19 -9.56
CA LEU A 86 12.53 2.00 -9.25
C LEU A 86 13.43 2.88 -10.12
N LYS A 87 13.10 3.03 -11.40
CA LYS A 87 13.83 3.90 -12.35
C LYS A 87 13.56 5.39 -12.10
N ASN A 88 12.31 5.73 -11.78
CA ASN A 88 11.86 7.08 -11.49
C ASN A 88 10.85 7.05 -10.33
N PRO A 89 11.26 7.42 -9.11
CA PRO A 89 10.39 7.40 -7.93
C PRO A 89 9.09 8.19 -8.07
N LEU A 90 9.02 9.17 -8.98
CA LEU A 90 7.84 9.99 -9.22
C LEU A 90 6.97 9.47 -10.38
N ALA A 91 7.34 8.36 -11.03
CA ALA A 91 6.54 7.76 -12.09
C ALA A 91 5.14 7.39 -11.56
N PRO A 92 4.06 7.91 -12.17
CA PRO A 92 2.71 7.66 -11.68
C PRO A 92 2.36 6.18 -11.81
N LYS A 93 1.72 5.62 -10.78
CA LYS A 93 1.09 4.30 -10.82
C LYS A 93 -0.43 4.49 -10.91
N SER A 94 -1.05 3.85 -11.90
CA SER A 94 -2.50 3.94 -12.14
C SER A 94 -3.32 3.12 -11.14
N GLN A 95 -2.69 2.14 -10.48
CA GLN A 95 -3.33 1.28 -9.50
C GLN A 95 -3.23 1.85 -8.10
N LEU A 96 -4.31 1.75 -7.33
CA LEU A 96 -4.33 2.06 -5.90
C LEU A 96 -3.68 0.93 -5.09
N ALA A 97 -3.24 1.24 -3.87
CA ALA A 97 -2.89 0.22 -2.90
C ALA A 97 -4.20 -0.38 -2.38
N LEU A 98 -4.30 -1.71 -2.35
CA LEU A 98 -5.47 -2.44 -1.86
C LEU A 98 -5.07 -3.31 -0.66
N SER A 99 -5.86 -3.23 0.39
CA SER A 99 -5.82 -4.14 1.54
C SER A 99 -7.21 -4.71 1.79
N ALA A 100 -7.27 -6.00 2.12
CA ALA A 100 -8.51 -6.68 2.43
C ALA A 100 -8.37 -7.41 3.76
N PHE A 101 -9.38 -7.29 4.62
CA PHE A 101 -9.44 -8.00 5.89
C PHE A 101 -10.86 -8.45 6.17
N GLN A 102 -11.02 -9.73 6.51
CA GLN A 102 -12.32 -10.28 6.90
C GLN A 102 -12.35 -10.44 8.41
N PHE A 103 -13.15 -9.60 9.08
CA PHE A 103 -13.34 -9.69 10.52
C PHE A 103 -14.11 -10.96 10.87
N TRP A 104 -13.90 -11.45 12.09
CA TRP A 104 -14.57 -12.64 12.57
C TRP A 104 -16.10 -12.45 12.57
N GLY A 105 -16.82 -13.36 11.93
CA GLY A 105 -18.27 -13.31 11.77
C GLY A 105 -18.76 -12.60 10.49
N ASP A 106 -17.89 -11.87 9.78
CA ASP A 106 -18.27 -11.22 8.53
C ASP A 106 -18.45 -12.21 7.39
N LYS A 107 -19.46 -12.00 6.54
CA LYS A 107 -19.70 -12.82 5.34
C LYS A 107 -18.81 -12.45 4.15
N ARG A 108 -18.24 -11.24 4.16
CA ARG A 108 -17.42 -10.67 3.09
C ARG A 108 -16.30 -9.83 3.70
N PRO A 109 -15.15 -9.68 3.03
CA PRO A 109 -14.07 -8.84 3.54
C PRO A 109 -14.45 -7.35 3.51
N SER A 110 -13.90 -6.62 4.48
CA SER A 110 -13.77 -5.17 4.43
C SER A 110 -12.56 -4.81 3.56
N LEU A 111 -12.64 -3.70 2.84
CA LEU A 111 -11.63 -3.30 1.86
C LEU A 111 -11.12 -1.90 2.19
N ALA A 112 -9.82 -1.69 2.02
CA ALA A 112 -9.21 -0.37 2.03
C ALA A 112 -8.45 -0.13 0.73
N VAL A 113 -8.70 1.03 0.12
CA VAL A 113 -7.94 1.53 -1.02
C VAL A 113 -7.23 2.82 -0.65
N ALA A 114 -6.00 3.00 -1.10
CA ALA A 114 -5.25 4.22 -0.88
C ALA A 114 -4.51 4.69 -2.14
N ASP A 115 -4.53 6.00 -2.36
CA ASP A 115 -3.62 6.69 -3.27
C ASP A 115 -2.50 7.39 -2.49
N SER A 116 -1.79 8.32 -3.13
CA SER A 116 -0.70 9.07 -2.49
C SER A 116 -1.13 10.01 -1.34
N ARG A 117 -2.42 10.34 -1.25
CA ARG A 117 -3.02 11.33 -0.34
C ARG A 117 -4.22 10.79 0.44
N TYR A 118 -5.12 10.03 -0.17
CA TYR A 118 -6.37 9.61 0.44
C TYR A 118 -6.38 8.11 0.69
N ARG A 119 -7.06 7.72 1.77
CA ARG A 119 -7.48 6.35 2.03
C ARG A 119 -8.99 6.30 2.16
N LEU A 120 -9.61 5.28 1.58
CA LEU A 120 -11.01 4.91 1.75
C LEU A 120 -11.08 3.49 2.30
N ILE A 121 -11.81 3.29 3.39
CA ILE A 121 -12.12 2.00 4.00
C ILE A 121 -13.62 1.78 3.87
N ARG A 122 -14.02 0.63 3.34
CA ARG A 122 -15.41 0.19 3.28
C ARG A 122 -15.54 -1.12 4.04
N TYR A 123 -16.35 -1.10 5.09
CA TYR A 123 -16.60 -2.27 5.92
C TYR A 123 -17.67 -3.17 5.30
N SER A 124 -17.64 -4.44 5.68
CA SER A 124 -18.59 -5.47 5.25
C SER A 124 -20.06 -5.09 5.54
N ASN A 125 -20.30 -4.29 6.59
CA ASN A 125 -21.60 -3.77 7.02
C ASN A 125 -22.03 -2.49 6.29
N GLY A 126 -21.19 -1.96 5.38
CA GLY A 126 -21.47 -0.75 4.60
C GLY A 126 -21.01 0.55 5.24
N PHE A 127 -20.46 0.53 6.47
CA PHE A 127 -19.83 1.71 7.04
C PHE A 127 -18.60 2.11 6.22
N GLU A 128 -18.37 3.42 6.07
CA GLU A 128 -17.26 3.97 5.30
C GLU A 128 -16.42 4.92 6.17
N GLU A 129 -15.12 4.82 6.01
CA GLU A 129 -14.17 5.81 6.52
C GLU A 129 -13.33 6.35 5.37
N MET A 130 -13.13 7.65 5.31
CA MET A 130 -12.20 8.27 4.37
C MET A 130 -11.30 9.24 5.11
N TYR A 131 -10.02 9.24 4.77
CA TYR A 131 -8.99 10.03 5.44
C TYR A 131 -8.13 10.79 4.42
N ASP A 132 -7.87 12.07 4.69
CA ASP A 132 -6.89 12.89 3.94
C ASP A 132 -5.53 12.78 4.64
N LEU A 133 -4.72 11.80 4.24
CA LEU A 133 -3.42 11.47 4.86
C LEU A 133 -2.40 12.61 4.77
N LYS A 134 -2.66 13.66 3.99
CA LYS A 134 -1.83 14.87 3.97
C LYS A 134 -2.11 15.77 5.18
N ASN A 135 -3.38 15.94 5.54
CA ASN A 135 -3.82 16.85 6.59
C ASN A 135 -4.10 16.13 7.92
N ASP A 136 -4.40 14.83 7.85
CA ASP A 136 -4.67 13.93 8.96
C ASP A 136 -3.87 12.62 8.79
N PRO A 137 -2.53 12.66 8.99
CA PRO A 137 -1.65 11.51 8.76
C PRO A 137 -1.86 10.35 9.74
N TYR A 138 -2.65 10.56 10.80
CA TYR A 138 -2.96 9.57 11.83
C TYR A 138 -4.42 9.10 11.79
N GLU A 139 -5.17 9.52 10.78
CA GLU A 139 -6.51 9.01 10.46
C GLU A 139 -7.50 9.16 11.62
N PHE A 140 -7.57 10.31 12.27
CA PHE A 140 -8.55 10.56 13.35
C PHE A 140 -9.87 11.18 12.87
N THR A 141 -9.88 11.85 11.72
CA THR A 141 -11.04 12.59 11.22
C THR A 141 -11.61 11.89 9.99
N ASN A 142 -12.71 11.17 10.18
CA ASN A 142 -13.43 10.56 9.07
C ASN A 142 -14.14 11.64 8.23
N VAL A 143 -13.75 11.78 6.97
CA VAL A 143 -14.31 12.72 5.99
C VAL A 143 -15.14 12.05 4.90
N ALA A 144 -15.58 10.80 5.10
CA ALA A 144 -16.34 10.04 4.10
C ALA A 144 -17.64 10.70 3.65
N ASP A 145 -18.24 11.51 4.53
CA ASP A 145 -19.50 12.22 4.28
C ASP A 145 -19.31 13.69 3.86
N ASP A 146 -18.07 14.15 3.65
CA ASP A 146 -17.79 15.51 3.17
C ASP A 146 -18.26 15.66 1.71
N PRO A 147 -19.26 16.51 1.41
CA PRO A 147 -19.75 16.73 0.05
C PRO A 147 -18.67 17.26 -0.89
N GLY A 148 -17.66 17.98 -0.37
CA GLY A 148 -16.51 18.48 -1.13
C GLY A 148 -15.59 17.38 -1.64
N LEU A 149 -15.60 16.20 -1.01
CA LEU A 149 -14.78 15.05 -1.37
C LEU A 149 -15.56 13.94 -2.11
N ALA A 150 -16.85 14.14 -2.39
CA ALA A 150 -17.68 13.15 -3.05
C ALA A 150 -17.10 12.64 -4.39
N LYS A 151 -16.46 13.51 -5.17
CA LYS A 151 -15.80 13.12 -6.43
C LYS A 151 -14.52 12.31 -6.24
N VAL A 152 -13.83 12.50 -5.11
CA VAL A 152 -12.61 11.75 -4.77
C VAL A 152 -12.99 10.36 -4.26
N LYS A 153 -14.10 10.25 -3.51
CA LYS A 153 -14.62 8.98 -2.99
C LYS A 153 -15.25 8.08 -4.07
N ALA A 154 -15.78 8.68 -5.14
CA ALA A 154 -16.58 8.02 -6.18
C ALA A 154 -15.84 6.93 -6.98
#